data_AF-A0A935GME6-F1
#
_entry.id   AF-A0A935GME6-F1
#
_cell.length_a   1.000
_cell.length_b   1.000
_cell.length_c   1.000
_cell.angle_alpha   90.00
_cell.angle_beta   90.00
_cell.angle_gamma   90.00
#
_symmetry.space_group_name_H-M   'P 1'
#
loop_
_entity.id
_entity.type
_entity.pdbx_description
1 polymer ?
#
loop_
_entity_poly.entity_id
_entity_poly.type
_entity_poly.pdbx_seq_one_letter_code
_entity_poly.pdbx_strand_id
1 'polypeptide(L)'
;MNELAQLPLAFWIVAPLAVLFAYTVFGMSGFGSTIISIPILANWLPLTYLVPLMALADLAAAVFVGGANRRHVSLPELKRVMPFMVVGIVLGVTVLVSAPQPPLKVAAALFSIVVGLHAILDPSPRSTISTWWCVPAGVFAGIFAAVFGAGAGQRGLPRGAAARQVRDTLDRVGDHLDLGHAAHAFLRARGLGPQGRDRQGHPPRRALRPGRDRAGLAHPHRAHAGADAPGGRRRHHGKRRGPDGPHAPRLRGAAVTKHAATPATLFLARHGVAFTEHHYEYVEHGGTAVSSASLGVPEHEVVKTLVMETDKGEPLVVLMHGDRKVSTKELARVARVKRVFPCKPEDATRHSGFLVGGCSPFGTRKPMPVYLERSILAAARIYINGGRRGYLVGIAPAEIVRVLSPVLVEVGREE
;
A
#
# COMPACT_ATOMS: atom_id res chain seq x y z
N MET A 1 36.94 -28.76 -22.41
CA MET A 1 36.81 -27.54 -23.24
C MET A 1 36.52 -27.82 -24.72
N ASN A 2 36.84 -29.00 -25.27
CA ASN A 2 36.52 -29.33 -26.67
C ASN A 2 35.02 -29.52 -27.00
N GLU A 3 34.17 -29.89 -26.03
CA GLU A 3 32.75 -30.14 -26.32
C GLU A 3 31.91 -28.88 -26.56
N LEU A 4 32.25 -27.75 -25.92
CA LEU A 4 31.54 -26.49 -26.12
C LEU A 4 31.77 -25.90 -27.53
N ALA A 5 32.94 -26.17 -28.11
CA ALA A 5 33.30 -25.74 -29.46
C ALA A 5 32.58 -26.55 -30.56
N GLN A 6 32.01 -27.72 -30.22
CA GLN A 6 31.26 -28.58 -31.14
C GLN A 6 29.74 -28.34 -31.11
N LEU A 7 29.27 -27.37 -30.31
CA LEU A 7 27.85 -27.05 -30.23
C LEU A 7 27.37 -26.41 -31.55
N PRO A 8 26.13 -26.73 -31.99
CA PRO A 8 25.59 -26.23 -33.25
C PRO A 8 25.45 -24.70 -33.21
N LEU A 9 25.55 -24.04 -34.38
CA LEU A 9 25.37 -22.58 -34.49
C LEU A 9 24.07 -22.08 -33.85
N ALA A 10 23.01 -22.89 -33.92
CA ALA A 10 21.73 -22.62 -33.27
C ALA A 10 21.86 -22.39 -31.76
N PHE A 11 22.74 -23.11 -31.07
CA PHE A 11 22.98 -22.92 -29.63
C PHE A 11 23.49 -21.51 -29.33
N TRP A 12 24.47 -21.02 -30.09
CA TRP A 12 25.07 -19.70 -29.88
C TRP A 12 24.12 -18.54 -30.14
N ILE A 13 23.03 -18.77 -30.88
CA ILE A 13 21.96 -17.79 -31.13
C ILE A 13 20.84 -17.92 -30.08
N VAL A 14 20.36 -19.15 -29.86
CA VAL A 14 19.22 -19.42 -28.98
C VAL A 14 19.59 -19.21 -27.51
N ALA A 15 20.80 -19.58 -27.09
CA ALA A 15 21.17 -19.53 -25.68
C ALA A 15 21.19 -18.10 -25.12
N PRO A 16 21.85 -17.10 -25.75
CA PRO A 16 21.82 -15.72 -25.27
C PRO A 16 20.41 -15.13 -25.30
N LEU A 17 19.60 -15.43 -26.32
CA LEU A 17 18.22 -14.95 -26.43
C LEU A 17 17.31 -15.54 -25.35
N ALA A 18 17.44 -16.84 -25.08
CA ALA A 18 16.69 -17.51 -24.03
C ALA A 18 17.04 -16.95 -22.66
N VAL A 19 18.34 -16.76 -22.38
CA VAL A 19 18.82 -16.14 -21.14
C VAL A 19 18.32 -14.70 -21.02
N LEU A 20 18.46 -13.89 -22.08
CA LEU A 20 18.01 -12.50 -22.09
C LEU A 20 16.49 -12.41 -21.83
N PHE A 21 15.69 -13.21 -22.53
CA PHE A 21 14.25 -13.26 -22.34
C PHE A 21 13.90 -13.69 -20.91
N ALA A 22 14.55 -14.73 -20.41
CA ALA A 22 14.31 -15.25 -19.07
C ALA A 22 14.67 -14.22 -17.97
N TYR A 23 15.79 -13.50 -18.11
CA TYR A 23 16.17 -12.44 -17.17
C TYR A 23 15.31 -11.18 -17.32
N THR A 24 14.75 -10.92 -18.50
CA THR A 24 13.74 -9.86 -18.69
C THR A 24 12.47 -10.22 -17.93
N VAL A 25 12.00 -11.47 -18.05
CA VAL A 25 10.85 -11.98 -17.28
C VAL A 25 11.15 -11.98 -15.78
N PHE A 26 12.36 -12.36 -15.37
CA PHE A 26 12.81 -12.26 -13.99
C PHE A 26 12.80 -10.82 -13.48
N GLY A 27 13.27 -9.86 -14.28
CA GLY A 27 13.20 -8.43 -13.94
C GLY A 27 11.76 -7.95 -13.74
N MET A 28 10.82 -8.41 -14.59
CA MET A 28 9.40 -8.03 -14.53
C MET A 28 8.62 -8.68 -13.39
N SER A 29 8.87 -9.94 -13.10
CA SER A 29 8.05 -10.77 -12.21
C SER A 29 8.74 -11.15 -10.90
N GLY A 30 10.06 -10.96 -10.80
CA GLY A 30 10.88 -11.41 -9.69
C GLY A 30 11.08 -12.93 -9.63
N PHE A 31 10.72 -13.66 -10.69
CA PHE A 31 10.74 -15.13 -10.74
C PHE A 31 11.18 -15.66 -12.12
N GLY A 32 11.79 -16.85 -12.13
CA GLY A 32 11.71 -17.74 -13.29
C GLY A 32 12.77 -17.57 -14.37
N SER A 33 13.91 -16.90 -14.12
CA SER A 33 15.06 -16.92 -15.04
C SER A 33 15.45 -18.38 -15.38
N THR A 34 15.59 -19.20 -14.35
CA THR A 34 16.07 -20.56 -14.50
C THR A 34 14.99 -21.54 -14.97
N ILE A 35 13.72 -21.31 -14.60
CA ILE A 35 12.58 -22.12 -15.07
C ILE A 35 12.34 -21.97 -16.56
N ILE A 36 12.66 -20.80 -17.12
CA ILE A 36 12.57 -20.56 -18.57
C ILE A 36 13.85 -21.04 -19.26
N SER A 37 15.02 -20.74 -18.69
CA SER A 37 16.30 -21.03 -19.35
C SER A 37 16.67 -22.51 -19.34
N ILE A 38 16.45 -23.24 -18.24
CA ILE A 38 16.88 -24.63 -18.13
C ILE A 38 16.20 -25.56 -19.14
N PRO A 39 14.86 -25.58 -19.28
CA PRO A 39 14.21 -26.48 -20.24
C PRO A 39 14.65 -26.23 -21.68
N ILE A 40 14.96 -24.98 -22.03
CA ILE A 40 15.45 -24.59 -23.36
C ILE A 40 16.90 -25.06 -23.53
N LEU A 41 17.78 -24.70 -22.60
CA LEU A 41 19.21 -24.95 -22.70
C LEU A 41 19.60 -26.41 -22.45
N ALA A 42 18.79 -27.17 -21.71
CA ALA A 42 19.00 -28.59 -21.41
C ALA A 42 18.92 -29.50 -22.65
N ASN A 43 18.46 -28.97 -23.79
CA ASN A 43 18.50 -29.66 -25.08
C ASN A 43 19.92 -29.77 -25.65
N TRP A 44 20.83 -28.88 -25.24
CA TRP A 44 22.21 -28.82 -25.75
C TRP A 44 23.26 -29.02 -24.67
N LEU A 45 22.95 -28.68 -23.41
CA LEU A 45 23.88 -28.78 -22.30
C LEU A 45 23.40 -29.77 -21.23
N PRO A 46 24.28 -30.62 -20.68
CA PRO A 46 23.96 -31.43 -19.52
C PRO A 46 23.56 -30.56 -18.32
N LEU A 47 22.57 -31.01 -17.54
CA LEU A 47 22.08 -30.27 -16.37
C LEU A 47 23.16 -29.99 -15.33
N THR A 48 24.16 -30.86 -15.24
CA THR A 48 25.31 -30.73 -14.33
C THR A 48 26.15 -29.48 -14.62
N TYR A 49 26.16 -28.97 -15.85
CA TYR A 49 26.80 -27.69 -16.19
C TYR A 49 25.82 -26.52 -16.14
N LEU A 50 24.60 -26.78 -16.58
CA LEU A 50 23.58 -25.76 -16.75
C LEU A 50 23.07 -25.21 -15.41
N VAL A 51 22.82 -26.08 -14.43
CA VAL A 51 22.31 -25.68 -13.11
C VAL A 51 23.32 -24.79 -12.36
N PRO A 52 24.62 -25.14 -12.23
CA PRO A 52 25.60 -24.25 -11.60
C PRO A 52 25.80 -22.93 -12.34
N LEU A 53 25.78 -22.95 -13.68
CA LEU A 53 25.93 -21.73 -14.48
C LEU A 53 24.76 -20.76 -14.25
N MET A 54 23.53 -21.26 -14.25
CA MET A 54 22.34 -20.46 -13.96
C MET A 54 22.32 -19.99 -12.50
N ALA A 55 22.74 -20.83 -11.55
CA ALA A 55 22.85 -20.43 -10.15
C ALA A 55 23.85 -19.28 -9.94
N LEU A 56 24.97 -19.28 -10.66
CA LEU A 56 25.94 -18.17 -10.62
C LEU A 56 25.37 -16.89 -11.24
N ALA A 57 24.67 -17.01 -12.37
CA ALA A 57 24.02 -15.89 -13.02
C ALA A 57 22.90 -15.28 -12.14
N ASP A 58 22.13 -16.14 -11.44
CA ASP A 58 21.11 -15.72 -10.48
C ASP A 58 21.70 -15.07 -9.24
N LEU A 59 22.85 -15.55 -8.75
CA LEU A 59 23.58 -14.91 -7.66
C LEU A 59 24.03 -13.50 -8.07
N ALA A 60 24.60 -13.34 -9.27
CA ALA A 60 25.00 -12.05 -9.80
C ALA A 60 23.79 -11.10 -9.95
N ALA A 61 22.67 -11.60 -10.48
CA ALA A 61 21.43 -10.83 -10.60
C ALA A 61 20.87 -10.44 -9.22
N ALA A 62 20.90 -11.34 -8.25
CA ALA A 62 20.46 -11.08 -6.88
C ALA A 62 21.31 -10.02 -6.19
N VAL A 63 22.64 -10.04 -6.38
CA VAL A 63 23.55 -9.01 -5.86
C VAL A 63 23.29 -7.65 -6.53
N PHE A 64 23.12 -7.63 -7.86
CA PHE A 64 22.86 -6.40 -8.61
C PHE A 64 21.52 -5.77 -8.21
N VAL A 65 20.44 -6.54 -8.25
CA VAL A 65 19.08 -6.07 -7.90
C VAL A 65 18.96 -5.77 -6.41
N GLY A 66 19.54 -6.61 -5.55
CA GLY A 66 19.57 -6.39 -4.10
C GLY A 66 20.39 -5.16 -3.72
N GLY A 67 21.50 -4.89 -4.41
CA GLY A 67 22.31 -3.69 -4.24
C GLY A 67 21.57 -2.42 -4.69
N ALA A 68 20.94 -2.46 -5.87
CA ALA A 68 20.13 -1.36 -6.39
C ALA A 68 18.92 -1.05 -5.49
N ASN A 69 18.33 -2.07 -4.86
CA ASN A 69 17.11 -1.95 -4.07
C ASN A 69 17.31 -2.13 -2.55
N ARG A 70 18.53 -1.91 -2.06
CA ARG A 70 18.97 -2.17 -0.66
C ARG A 70 18.10 -1.55 0.43
N ARG A 71 17.35 -0.47 0.12
CA ARG A 71 16.48 0.23 1.07
C ARG A 71 15.17 -0.52 1.38
N HIS A 72 14.76 -1.45 0.51
CA HIS A 72 13.55 -2.25 0.66
C HIS A 72 13.80 -3.67 1.20
N VAL A 73 15.07 -4.02 1.46
CA VAL A 73 15.45 -5.35 1.96
C VAL A 73 15.43 -5.35 3.49
N SER A 74 14.57 -6.17 4.08
CA SER A 74 14.50 -6.40 5.52
C SER A 74 15.71 -7.24 5.99
N LEU A 75 16.86 -6.58 6.21
CA LEU A 75 18.08 -7.21 6.71
C LEU A 75 17.88 -8.13 7.93
N PRO A 76 17.00 -7.82 8.91
CA PRO A 76 16.75 -8.71 10.05
C PRO A 76 16.07 -10.03 9.68
N GLU A 77 15.19 -10.03 8.67
CA GLU A 77 14.53 -11.25 8.18
C GLU A 77 15.48 -12.06 7.30
N LEU A 78 16.23 -11.39 6.43
CA LEU A 78 17.26 -12.04 5.60
C LEU A 78 18.29 -12.76 6.47
N LYS A 79 18.82 -12.09 7.50
CA LYS A 79 19.78 -12.70 8.44
C LYS A 79 19.21 -13.94 9.15
N ARG A 80 17.89 -13.97 9.40
CA ARG A 80 17.22 -15.11 10.05
C ARG A 80 17.04 -16.29 9.11
N VAL A 81 16.76 -16.05 7.83
CA VAL A 81 16.52 -17.11 6.82
C VAL A 81 17.83 -17.64 6.22
N MET A 82 18.85 -16.78 6.10
CA MET A 82 20.13 -17.08 5.47
C MET A 82 20.81 -18.37 5.96
N PRO A 83 20.95 -18.67 7.27
CA PRO A 83 21.63 -19.89 7.71
C PRO A 83 20.90 -21.16 7.24
N PHE A 84 19.57 -21.15 7.25
CA PHE A 84 18.77 -22.28 6.79
C PHE A 84 18.80 -22.43 5.26
N MET A 85 18.91 -21.31 4.54
CA MET A 85 19.11 -21.30 3.09
C MET A 85 20.45 -21.93 2.71
N VAL A 86 21.54 -21.61 3.43
CA VAL A 86 22.85 -22.23 3.21
C VAL A 86 22.79 -23.74 3.43
N VAL A 87 22.13 -24.20 4.51
CA VAL A 87 21.91 -25.64 4.75
C VAL A 87 21.15 -26.29 3.58
N GLY A 88 20.08 -25.62 3.11
CA GLY A 88 19.34 -26.10 1.95
C GLY A 88 20.19 -26.16 0.67
N ILE A 89 21.03 -25.17 0.42
CA ILE A 89 21.92 -25.14 -0.75
C ILE A 89 22.88 -26.32 -0.72
N VAL A 90 23.52 -26.59 0.43
CA VAL A 90 24.43 -27.74 0.57
C VAL A 90 23.71 -29.04 0.26
N LEU A 91 22.53 -29.26 0.87
CA LEU A 91 21.71 -30.45 0.61
C LEU A 91 21.30 -30.57 -0.87
N GLY A 92 20.90 -29.46 -1.49
CA GLY A 92 20.50 -29.43 -2.89
C GLY A 92 21.65 -29.73 -3.84
N VAL A 93 22.85 -29.19 -3.60
CA VAL A 93 24.05 -29.52 -4.39
C VAL A 93 24.40 -31.00 -4.23
N THR A 94 24.32 -31.55 -3.03
CA THR A 94 24.54 -32.99 -2.81
C THR A 94 23.56 -33.84 -3.62
N VAL A 95 22.26 -33.49 -3.62
CA VAL A 95 21.25 -34.17 -4.44
C VAL A 95 21.56 -34.03 -5.93
N LEU A 96 21.96 -32.84 -6.39
CA LEU A 96 22.26 -32.58 -7.80
C LEU A 96 23.44 -33.43 -8.31
N VAL A 97 24.46 -33.62 -7.49
CA VAL A 97 25.68 -34.38 -7.85
C VAL A 97 25.47 -35.89 -7.71
N SER A 98 24.71 -36.33 -6.71
CA SER A 98 24.56 -37.76 -6.40
C SER A 98 23.34 -38.42 -7.05
N ALA A 99 22.34 -37.67 -7.51
CA ALA A 99 21.11 -38.23 -8.07
C ALA A 99 21.20 -38.48 -9.60
N PRO A 100 20.52 -39.52 -10.12
CA PRO A 100 20.41 -39.74 -11.56
C PRO A 100 19.71 -38.58 -12.28
N GLN A 101 20.09 -38.30 -13.52
CA GLN A 101 19.53 -37.20 -14.33
C GLN A 101 18.03 -37.33 -14.68
N PRO A 102 17.48 -38.52 -15.00
CA PRO A 102 16.06 -38.64 -15.36
C PRO A 102 15.07 -38.13 -14.28
N PRO A 103 15.18 -38.53 -12.99
CA PRO A 103 14.28 -38.02 -11.96
C PRO A 103 14.45 -36.53 -11.69
N LEU A 104 15.67 -35.99 -11.81
CA LEU A 104 15.92 -34.55 -11.67
C LEU A 104 15.16 -33.73 -12.72
N LYS A 105 15.15 -34.18 -13.98
CA LYS A 105 14.40 -33.53 -15.07
C LYS A 105 12.89 -33.52 -14.81
N VAL A 106 12.34 -34.66 -14.37
CA VAL A 106 10.90 -34.78 -14.07
C VAL A 106 10.52 -33.90 -12.88
N ALA A 107 11.34 -33.89 -11.83
CA ALA A 107 11.11 -33.03 -10.66
C ALA A 107 11.13 -31.54 -11.03
N ALA A 108 12.07 -31.11 -11.88
CA ALA A 108 12.15 -29.73 -12.38
C ALA A 108 10.88 -29.34 -13.17
N ALA A 109 10.40 -30.22 -14.05
CA ALA A 109 9.21 -29.99 -14.85
C ALA A 109 7.94 -29.90 -13.98
N LEU A 110 7.74 -30.85 -13.08
CA LEU A 110 6.60 -30.86 -12.15
C LEU A 110 6.59 -29.62 -11.26
N PHE A 111 7.74 -29.25 -10.71
CA PHE A 111 7.87 -28.05 -9.89
C PHE A 111 7.51 -26.77 -10.68
N SER A 112 8.00 -26.65 -11.90
CA SER A 112 7.71 -25.50 -12.78
C SER A 112 6.21 -25.39 -13.07
N ILE A 113 5.53 -26.51 -13.30
CA ILE A 113 4.07 -26.56 -13.46
C ILE A 113 3.37 -26.11 -12.18
N VAL A 114 3.76 -26.65 -11.03
CA VAL A 114 3.14 -26.31 -9.73
C VAL A 114 3.29 -24.83 -9.42
N VAL A 115 4.49 -24.26 -9.60
CA VAL A 115 4.72 -22.84 -9.32
C VAL A 115 4.04 -21.95 -10.35
N GLY A 116 4.07 -22.32 -11.63
CA GLY A 116 3.34 -21.62 -12.69
C GLY A 116 1.83 -21.58 -12.42
N LEU A 117 1.25 -22.72 -12.02
CA LEU A 117 -0.16 -22.83 -11.66
C LEU A 117 -0.48 -22.02 -10.39
N HIS A 118 0.37 -22.09 -9.36
CA HIS A 118 0.19 -21.29 -8.14
C HIS A 118 0.26 -19.78 -8.41
N ALA A 119 1.15 -19.34 -9.31
CA ALA A 119 1.27 -17.94 -9.71
C ALA A 119 0.03 -17.42 -10.45
N ILE A 120 -0.67 -18.28 -11.20
CA ILE A 120 -1.94 -17.97 -11.88
C ILE A 120 -3.10 -17.96 -10.88
N LEU A 121 -3.14 -18.96 -9.98
CA LEU A 121 -4.27 -19.17 -9.07
C LEU A 121 -4.30 -18.22 -7.87
N ASP A 122 -3.15 -17.74 -7.38
CA ASP A 122 -3.10 -16.85 -6.21
C ASP A 122 -2.08 -15.70 -6.43
N PRO A 123 -2.45 -14.67 -7.21
CA PRO A 123 -1.56 -13.54 -7.54
C PRO A 123 -1.33 -12.56 -6.38
N SER A 124 -1.75 -12.92 -5.16
CA SER A 124 -1.79 -12.03 -3.99
C SER A 124 -0.48 -12.09 -3.18
N PRO A 125 0.12 -10.93 -2.81
CA PRO A 125 1.29 -10.90 -1.94
C PRO A 125 0.90 -11.33 -0.52
N ARG A 126 1.38 -12.49 -0.06
CA ARG A 126 1.20 -12.94 1.33
C ARG A 126 2.22 -12.28 2.25
N SER A 127 1.72 -11.81 3.39
CA SER A 127 2.39 -11.10 4.47
C SER A 127 3.44 -11.93 5.23
N THR A 128 4.25 -11.22 6.02
CA THR A 128 5.26 -11.66 7.01
C THR A 128 5.16 -13.13 7.42
N ILE A 129 6.15 -13.92 7.00
CA ILE A 129 6.32 -15.33 7.35
C ILE A 129 6.57 -15.41 8.87
N SER A 130 5.81 -16.25 9.59
CA SER A 130 6.03 -16.44 11.03
C SER A 130 7.46 -16.92 11.30
N THR A 131 8.05 -16.56 12.43
CA THR A 131 9.42 -16.93 12.81
C THR A 131 9.70 -18.43 12.71
N TRP A 132 8.70 -19.28 12.96
CA TRP A 132 8.79 -20.73 12.85
C TRP A 132 8.85 -21.25 11.41
N TRP A 133 8.27 -20.52 10.46
CA TRP A 133 8.28 -20.89 9.05
C TRP A 133 9.61 -20.53 8.37
N CYS A 134 10.48 -19.73 8.99
CA CYS A 134 11.81 -19.38 8.46
C CYS A 134 12.71 -20.61 8.24
N VAL A 135 12.59 -21.62 9.11
CA VAL A 135 13.41 -22.85 9.03
C VAL A 135 13.01 -23.70 7.83
N PRO A 136 11.76 -24.23 7.73
CA PRO A 136 11.36 -25.03 6.59
C PRO A 136 11.41 -24.23 5.29
N ALA A 137 11.01 -22.94 5.29
CA ALA A 137 11.07 -22.12 4.08
C ALA A 137 12.50 -21.84 3.63
N GLY A 138 13.43 -21.59 4.55
CA GLY A 138 14.84 -21.37 4.23
C GLY A 138 15.49 -22.61 3.65
N VAL A 139 15.32 -23.77 4.30
CA VAL A 139 15.88 -25.05 3.81
C VAL A 139 15.29 -25.41 2.44
N PHE A 140 13.97 -25.34 2.28
CA PHE A 140 13.34 -25.61 0.98
C PHE A 140 13.82 -24.62 -0.09
N ALA A 141 13.85 -23.33 0.20
CA ALA A 141 14.35 -22.34 -0.75
C ALA A 141 15.80 -22.62 -1.16
N GLY A 142 16.66 -23.02 -0.22
CA GLY A 142 18.05 -23.39 -0.49
C GLY A 142 18.17 -24.64 -1.36
N ILE A 143 17.43 -25.71 -1.05
CA ILE A 143 17.45 -26.96 -1.85
C ILE A 143 16.99 -26.67 -3.27
N PHE A 144 15.88 -25.94 -3.43
CA PHE A 144 15.34 -25.63 -4.75
C PHE A 144 16.23 -24.66 -5.54
N ALA A 145 16.83 -23.68 -4.87
CA ALA A 145 17.82 -22.79 -5.50
C ALA A 145 19.04 -23.59 -5.99
N ALA A 146 19.52 -24.57 -5.22
CA ALA A 146 20.68 -25.36 -5.61
C ALA A 146 20.38 -26.41 -6.70
N VAL A 147 19.23 -27.11 -6.62
CA VAL A 147 18.89 -28.18 -7.56
C VAL A 147 18.37 -27.63 -8.88
N PHE A 148 17.64 -26.50 -8.85
CA PHE A 148 16.89 -26.01 -10.00
C PHE A 148 17.17 -24.54 -10.34
N GLY A 149 18.10 -23.87 -9.66
CA GLY A 149 18.38 -22.43 -9.82
C GLY A 149 17.14 -21.55 -9.62
N ALA A 150 16.16 -22.00 -8.84
CA ALA A 150 15.00 -21.19 -8.53
C ALA A 150 15.37 -20.20 -7.42
N GLY A 151 15.87 -19.01 -7.79
CA GLY A 151 16.01 -17.90 -6.85
C GLY A 151 14.69 -17.64 -6.12
N ALA A 152 14.74 -17.51 -4.79
CA ALA A 152 13.57 -17.22 -3.98
C ALA A 152 12.87 -15.98 -4.54
N GLY A 153 11.68 -16.18 -5.12
CA GLY A 153 11.01 -15.14 -5.89
C GLY A 153 10.91 -13.84 -5.09
N GLN A 154 11.28 -12.73 -5.72
CA GLN A 154 11.14 -11.39 -5.13
C GLN A 154 9.65 -11.01 -5.10
N ARG A 155 8.87 -11.67 -4.22
CA ARG A 155 7.43 -11.43 -3.99
C ARG A 155 7.16 -10.11 -3.25
N GLY A 156 7.96 -9.08 -3.51
CA GLY A 156 7.90 -7.78 -2.86
C GLY A 156 8.08 -6.59 -3.79
N LEU A 157 8.37 -6.77 -5.08
CA LEU A 157 8.39 -5.64 -6.02
C LEU A 157 6.97 -5.38 -6.56
N PRO A 158 6.50 -4.12 -6.53
CA PRO A 158 5.23 -3.76 -7.14
C PRO A 158 5.28 -4.06 -8.64
N ARG A 159 4.24 -4.74 -9.16
CA ARG A 159 4.05 -4.93 -10.60
C ARG A 159 4.17 -3.55 -11.28
N GLY A 160 5.10 -3.43 -12.23
CA GLY A 160 5.40 -2.16 -12.91
C GLY A 160 6.67 -1.45 -12.43
N ALA A 161 7.35 -1.91 -11.37
CA ALA A 161 8.70 -1.43 -11.05
C ALA A 161 9.70 -1.69 -12.19
N ALA A 162 9.58 -2.83 -12.88
CA ALA A 162 10.38 -3.16 -14.04
C ALA A 162 9.99 -2.37 -15.31
N ALA A 163 8.69 -2.14 -15.54
CA ALA A 163 8.24 -1.29 -16.63
C ALA A 163 8.69 0.16 -16.42
N ARG A 164 8.72 0.63 -15.17
CA ARG A 164 9.30 1.92 -14.78
C ARG A 164 10.81 1.92 -14.90
N GLN A 165 11.51 0.87 -14.48
CA GLN A 165 12.98 0.78 -14.61
C GLN A 165 13.42 0.66 -16.08
N VAL A 166 12.69 -0.08 -16.91
CA VAL A 166 12.90 -0.16 -18.36
C VAL A 166 12.56 1.19 -19.01
N ARG A 167 11.47 1.86 -18.59
CA ARG A 167 11.14 3.21 -19.05
C ARG A 167 12.21 4.23 -18.64
N ASP A 168 12.64 4.25 -17.39
CA ASP A 168 13.70 5.13 -16.88
C ASP A 168 15.05 4.84 -17.53
N THR A 169 15.33 3.57 -17.88
CA THR A 169 16.55 3.21 -18.60
C THR A 169 16.47 3.61 -20.07
N LEU A 170 15.31 3.43 -20.72
CA LEU A 170 15.04 3.88 -22.08
C LEU A 170 15.01 5.41 -22.19
N ASP A 171 14.51 6.10 -21.17
CA ASP A 171 14.48 7.56 -21.06
C ASP A 171 15.91 8.09 -20.85
N ARG A 172 16.72 7.46 -19.99
CA ARG A 172 18.16 7.80 -19.83
C ARG A 172 18.98 7.52 -21.09
N VAL A 173 18.68 6.43 -21.81
CA VAL A 173 19.31 6.12 -23.09
C VAL A 173 18.83 7.07 -24.19
N GLY A 174 17.55 7.47 -24.16
CA GLY A 174 16.95 8.46 -25.06
C GLY A 174 17.50 9.87 -24.85
N ASP A 175 17.76 10.25 -23.60
CA ASP A 175 18.43 11.51 -23.21
C ASP A 175 19.91 11.50 -23.64
N HIS A 176 20.59 10.36 -23.54
CA HIS A 176 21.98 10.21 -24.03
C HIS A 176 22.09 10.17 -25.56
N LEU A 177 21.01 9.85 -26.28
CA LEU A 177 20.95 9.77 -27.74
C LEU A 177 20.21 10.96 -28.38
N ASP A 178 19.80 11.96 -27.59
CA ASP A 178 19.09 13.20 -28.00
C ASP A 178 17.86 12.98 -28.92
N LEU A 179 17.19 11.83 -28.75
CA LEU A 179 16.05 11.40 -29.58
C LEU A 179 14.80 12.27 -29.35
N GLY A 180 14.68 12.90 -28.17
CA GLY A 180 13.55 13.76 -27.81
C GLY A 180 13.48 15.05 -28.66
N HIS A 181 14.62 15.68 -28.93
CA HIS A 181 14.70 16.86 -29.80
C HIS A 181 14.45 16.50 -31.27
N ALA A 182 14.98 15.37 -31.74
CA ALA A 182 14.77 14.90 -33.10
C ALA A 182 13.29 14.57 -33.39
N ALA A 183 12.60 13.94 -32.44
CA ALA A 183 11.18 13.62 -32.55
C ALA A 183 10.30 14.88 -32.55
N HIS A 184 10.59 15.86 -31.67
CA HIS A 184 9.85 17.12 -31.63
C HIS A 184 10.08 18.00 -32.87
N ALA A 185 11.30 18.01 -33.41
CA ALA A 185 11.63 18.69 -34.66
C ALA A 185 10.93 18.04 -35.87
N PHE A 186 10.92 16.70 -35.93
CA PHE A 186 10.24 15.94 -36.98
C PHE A 186 8.71 16.12 -36.97
N LEU A 187 8.08 16.15 -35.78
CA LEU A 187 6.65 16.36 -35.63
C LEU A 187 6.22 17.80 -35.96
N ARG A 188 7.07 18.81 -35.68
CA ARG A 188 6.85 20.19 -36.17
C ARG A 188 6.99 20.30 -37.67
N ALA A 189 7.99 19.65 -38.26
CA ALA A 189 8.21 19.66 -39.72
C ALA A 189 7.04 18.99 -40.49
N ARG A 190 6.30 18.08 -39.86
CA ARG A 190 5.09 17.44 -40.42
C ARG A 190 3.77 18.07 -39.99
N GLY A 191 3.78 19.17 -39.22
CA GLY A 191 2.56 19.86 -38.79
C GLY A 191 1.67 19.07 -37.82
N LEU A 192 2.20 18.02 -37.17
CA LEU A 192 1.46 17.12 -36.27
C LEU A 192 1.66 17.47 -34.77
N GLY A 193 2.04 18.72 -34.47
CA GLY A 193 2.18 19.21 -33.10
C GLY A 193 0.81 19.48 -32.44
N PRO A 194 0.68 19.33 -31.12
CA PRO A 194 -0.59 19.55 -30.41
C PRO A 194 -1.05 21.00 -30.57
N GLN A 195 -2.22 21.20 -31.20
CA GLN A 195 -2.88 22.49 -31.35
C GLN A 195 -3.40 22.97 -29.98
N GLY A 196 -2.95 24.16 -29.57
CA GLY A 196 -3.43 24.82 -28.36
C GLY A 196 -4.93 25.10 -28.46
N ARG A 197 -5.69 24.71 -27.44
CA ARG A 197 -7.11 25.09 -27.33
C ARG A 197 -7.20 26.57 -26.97
N ASP A 198 -7.83 27.31 -27.87
CA ASP A 198 -8.18 28.71 -27.72
C ASP A 198 -9.04 28.99 -26.49
N ARG A 199 -8.74 30.13 -25.86
CA ARG A 199 -9.56 30.80 -24.85
C ARG A 199 -10.83 31.33 -25.51
N GLN A 200 -11.99 30.83 -25.13
CA GLN A 200 -13.27 31.49 -25.38
C GLN A 200 -13.94 31.93 -24.05
N GLY A 201 -14.14 33.24 -23.94
CA GLY A 201 -15.35 33.86 -23.39
C GLY A 201 -15.55 33.95 -21.86
N HIS A 202 -15.11 35.06 -21.26
CA HIS A 202 -15.78 35.61 -20.07
C HIS A 202 -15.94 37.13 -20.21
N PRO A 203 -17.13 37.72 -20.01
CA PRO A 203 -17.31 39.17 -20.06
C PRO A 203 -16.80 39.84 -18.76
N PRO A 204 -16.48 41.15 -18.79
CA PRO A 204 -15.74 41.80 -17.72
C PRO A 204 -16.62 42.07 -16.49
N ARG A 205 -16.05 41.82 -15.30
CA ARG A 205 -16.64 42.16 -14.00
C ARG A 205 -16.82 43.68 -13.88
N ARG A 206 -18.06 44.14 -13.70
CA ARG A 206 -18.37 45.51 -13.28
C ARG A 206 -18.03 45.70 -11.80
N ALA A 207 -17.25 46.74 -11.53
CA ALA A 207 -16.94 47.23 -10.20
C ALA A 207 -18.21 47.81 -9.52
N LEU A 208 -18.50 47.35 -8.32
CA LEU A 208 -19.48 47.99 -7.42
C LEU A 208 -18.71 48.92 -6.47
N ARG A 209 -18.93 50.22 -6.65
CA ARG A 209 -18.59 51.28 -5.68
C ARG A 209 -19.60 51.32 -4.53
N PRO A 210 -19.24 51.89 -3.37
CA PRO A 210 -20.06 51.89 -2.16
C PRO A 210 -21.02 53.09 -2.10
N GLY A 211 -22.20 52.89 -1.51
CA GLY A 211 -23.12 53.94 -1.04
C GLY A 211 -24.04 53.32 0.01
N ARG A 212 -23.84 53.61 1.30
CA ARG A 212 -24.45 54.70 2.09
C ARG A 212 -25.99 54.66 2.15
N ASP A 213 -26.46 54.36 3.36
CA ASP A 213 -27.47 55.08 4.15
C ASP A 213 -28.70 54.28 4.65
N ARG A 214 -28.99 54.58 5.93
CA ARG A 214 -30.20 54.34 6.75
C ARG A 214 -30.20 53.02 7.53
N ALA A 215 -29.78 53.00 8.80
CA ALA A 215 -30.39 53.62 9.99
C ALA A 215 -31.83 53.12 10.21
N GLY A 216 -32.00 52.29 11.25
CA GLY A 216 -33.27 51.73 11.67
C GLY A 216 -33.10 50.87 12.92
N LEU A 217 -32.92 51.54 14.06
CA LEU A 217 -32.98 51.00 15.43
C LEU A 217 -34.32 50.32 15.70
N ALA A 218 -34.31 49.15 16.35
CA ALA A 218 -35.21 48.79 17.47
C ALA A 218 -35.00 47.34 17.96
N HIS A 219 -34.38 47.21 19.13
CA HIS A 219 -34.75 46.26 20.20
C HIS A 219 -35.32 47.13 21.34
N PRO A 220 -35.99 46.62 22.41
CA PRO A 220 -36.12 45.21 22.84
C PRO A 220 -37.54 44.82 23.32
N HIS A 221 -37.77 43.55 23.68
CA HIS A 221 -38.62 43.21 24.84
C HIS A 221 -38.21 41.88 25.48
N ARG A 222 -38.07 41.94 26.81
CA ARG A 222 -37.86 40.85 27.79
C ARG A 222 -39.21 40.38 28.33
N ALA A 223 -39.30 39.10 28.72
CA ALA A 223 -39.88 38.56 29.99
C ALA A 223 -39.91 37.00 29.87
N HIS A 224 -39.27 36.21 30.75
CA HIS A 224 -39.78 35.66 32.04
C HIS A 224 -41.04 34.79 31.85
N ALA A 225 -41.25 33.60 32.45
CA ALA A 225 -40.56 32.83 33.49
C ALA A 225 -41.23 31.43 33.63
N GLY A 226 -40.57 30.52 34.38
CA GLY A 226 -41.15 29.42 35.18
C GLY A 226 -41.66 28.17 34.44
N ALA A 227 -41.81 27.01 35.05
CA ALA A 227 -41.36 26.40 36.31
C ALA A 227 -41.77 24.90 36.27
N ASP A 228 -41.20 24.11 37.17
CA ASP A 228 -41.73 22.88 37.76
C ASP A 228 -41.64 21.50 37.06
N ALA A 229 -41.07 20.57 37.85
CA ALA A 229 -40.99 19.12 37.70
C ALA A 229 -42.15 18.44 38.49
N PRO A 230 -42.11 17.16 38.93
CA PRO A 230 -41.62 15.89 38.34
C PRO A 230 -42.70 14.76 38.41
N GLY A 231 -42.42 13.57 37.84
CA GLY A 231 -42.92 12.30 38.41
C GLY A 231 -43.40 11.20 37.44
N GLY A 232 -43.05 9.95 37.78
CA GLY A 232 -44.03 8.85 37.70
C GLY A 232 -43.87 7.72 36.67
N ARG A 233 -43.04 6.73 37.01
CA ARG A 233 -43.28 5.26 36.98
C ARG A 233 -44.02 4.55 35.80
N ARG A 234 -43.29 3.52 35.31
CA ARG A 234 -43.68 2.10 35.06
C ARG A 234 -44.63 1.70 33.90
N ARG A 235 -44.02 0.91 32.99
CA ARG A 235 -44.45 -0.37 32.35
C ARG A 235 -45.96 -0.59 32.08
N HIS A 236 -46.31 -0.86 30.82
CA HIS A 236 -46.95 -2.13 30.43
C HIS A 236 -46.96 -2.36 28.90
N HIS A 237 -46.92 -3.64 28.54
CA HIS A 237 -47.11 -4.25 27.22
C HIS A 237 -48.31 -3.72 26.43
N GLY A 238 -48.15 -3.57 25.11
CA GLY A 238 -49.24 -3.30 24.18
C GLY A 238 -48.85 -3.55 22.74
N LYS A 239 -48.95 -4.82 22.31
CA LYS A 239 -48.81 -5.29 20.93
C LYS A 239 -49.96 -4.68 20.11
N ARG A 240 -49.67 -3.77 19.17
CA ARG A 240 -50.63 -3.36 18.13
C ARG A 240 -49.95 -3.38 16.75
N ARG A 241 -50.43 -4.30 15.92
CA ARG A 241 -50.15 -4.37 14.48
C ARG A 241 -50.98 -3.27 13.79
N GLY A 242 -50.33 -2.45 12.98
CA GLY A 242 -50.96 -1.53 12.02
C GLY A 242 -50.45 -1.84 10.61
N PRO A 243 -51.23 -1.50 9.56
CA PRO A 243 -51.15 -2.13 8.25
C PRO A 243 -50.10 -1.50 7.32
N ASP A 244 -49.83 -2.25 6.26
CA ASP A 244 -48.78 -2.10 5.26
C ASP A 244 -48.63 -0.70 4.64
N GLY A 245 -47.43 -0.13 4.80
CA GLY A 245 -46.91 1.00 4.01
C GLY A 245 -45.83 0.51 3.04
N PRO A 246 -45.62 1.17 1.88
CA PRO A 246 -44.89 0.61 0.76
C PRO A 246 -43.42 0.37 1.11
N HIS A 247 -42.98 -0.85 0.83
CA HIS A 247 -41.64 -1.36 1.10
C HIS A 247 -40.55 -0.45 0.51
N ALA A 248 -39.80 0.23 1.38
CA ALA A 248 -38.48 0.74 1.05
C ALA A 248 -37.61 -0.43 0.55
N PRO A 249 -36.85 -0.25 -0.55
CA PRO A 249 -36.08 -1.35 -1.12
C PRO A 249 -35.02 -1.78 -0.12
N ARG A 250 -35.14 -3.02 0.36
CA ARG A 250 -34.08 -3.72 1.09
C ARG A 250 -32.84 -3.70 0.20
N LEU A 251 -31.85 -2.89 0.55
CA LEU A 251 -30.53 -2.91 -0.05
C LEU A 251 -30.01 -4.34 0.11
N ARG A 252 -30.08 -5.12 -0.97
CA ARG A 252 -29.43 -6.42 -1.09
C ARG A 252 -27.98 -6.21 -0.71
N GLY A 253 -27.50 -7.05 0.22
CA GLY A 253 -26.14 -7.00 0.73
C GLY A 253 -25.16 -6.82 -0.41
N ALA A 254 -24.44 -5.69 -0.38
CA ALA A 254 -23.23 -5.55 -1.15
C ALA A 254 -22.36 -6.76 -0.82
N ALA A 255 -21.89 -7.46 -1.86
CA ALA A 255 -20.99 -8.58 -1.71
C ALA A 255 -19.80 -8.12 -0.85
N VAL A 256 -19.78 -8.60 0.40
CA VAL A 256 -18.65 -8.41 1.31
C VAL A 256 -17.53 -9.27 0.74
N THR A 257 -16.66 -8.66 -0.05
CA THR A 257 -15.34 -9.23 -0.33
C THR A 257 -14.72 -9.56 1.02
N LYS A 258 -14.39 -10.83 1.25
CA LYS A 258 -13.74 -11.32 2.49
C LYS A 258 -12.33 -10.73 2.58
N HIS A 259 -12.22 -9.46 2.94
CA HIS A 259 -10.96 -8.85 3.33
C HIS A 259 -10.67 -9.19 4.78
N ALA A 260 -9.40 -9.51 5.08
CA ALA A 260 -8.96 -9.81 6.43
C ALA A 260 -9.29 -8.63 7.35
N ALA A 261 -10.12 -8.88 8.36
CA ALA A 261 -10.54 -7.87 9.32
C ALA A 261 -9.33 -7.26 10.03
N THR A 262 -9.29 -5.94 10.17
CA THR A 262 -8.26 -5.22 10.92
C THR A 262 -8.78 -4.93 12.33
N PRO A 263 -7.92 -4.63 13.31
CA PRO A 263 -8.37 -4.16 14.62
C PRO A 263 -9.35 -2.97 14.53
N ALA A 264 -9.16 -2.08 13.54
CA ALA A 264 -10.05 -0.95 13.30
C ALA A 264 -11.42 -1.38 12.76
N THR A 265 -11.50 -2.25 11.75
CA THR A 265 -12.80 -2.70 11.22
C THR A 265 -13.56 -3.57 12.20
N LEU A 266 -12.85 -4.38 13.00
CA LEU A 266 -13.43 -5.12 14.12
C LEU A 266 -13.98 -4.18 15.19
N PHE A 267 -13.26 -3.11 15.53
CA PHE A 267 -13.75 -2.08 16.46
C PHE A 267 -15.03 -1.44 15.93
N LEU A 268 -15.04 -1.00 14.67
CA LEU A 268 -16.20 -0.35 14.05
C LEU A 268 -17.42 -1.29 14.02
N ALA A 269 -17.22 -2.55 13.62
CA ALA A 269 -18.27 -3.57 13.60
C ALA A 269 -18.87 -3.82 15.00
N ARG A 270 -18.03 -3.93 16.04
CA ARG A 270 -18.48 -4.10 17.43
C ARG A 270 -19.31 -2.93 17.95
N HIS A 271 -19.09 -1.72 17.44
CA HIS A 271 -19.82 -0.51 17.83
C HIS A 271 -20.99 -0.18 16.89
N GLY A 272 -21.30 -1.08 15.94
CA GLY A 272 -22.39 -0.90 14.97
C GLY A 272 -22.18 0.31 14.03
N VAL A 273 -20.93 0.70 13.78
CA VAL A 273 -20.62 1.81 12.88
C VAL A 273 -20.71 1.32 11.44
N ALA A 274 -21.55 1.95 10.63
CA ALA A 274 -21.58 1.71 9.18
C ALA A 274 -20.35 2.36 8.52
N PHE A 275 -19.62 1.59 7.72
CA PHE A 275 -18.47 2.08 6.95
C PHE A 275 -18.41 1.46 5.56
N THR A 276 -17.73 2.14 4.65
CA THR A 276 -17.38 1.63 3.31
C THR A 276 -15.89 1.37 3.21
N GLU A 277 -15.49 0.34 2.48
CA GLU A 277 -14.09 -0.04 2.29
C GLU A 277 -13.51 0.62 1.03
N HIS A 278 -12.30 1.18 1.14
CA HIS A 278 -11.60 1.81 0.02
C HIS A 278 -10.14 1.37 -0.01
N HIS A 279 -9.73 0.72 -1.09
CA HIS A 279 -8.36 0.25 -1.29
C HIS A 279 -7.63 1.12 -2.30
N TYR A 280 -6.35 1.36 -2.04
CA TYR A 280 -5.47 2.10 -2.94
C TYR A 280 -4.05 1.55 -2.88
N GLU A 281 -3.27 1.79 -3.92
CA GLU A 281 -1.85 1.43 -3.93
C GLU A 281 -1.09 2.33 -2.95
N TYR A 282 -0.52 1.74 -1.90
CA TYR A 282 0.29 2.50 -0.96
C TYR A 282 1.63 2.87 -1.57
N VAL A 283 1.95 4.17 -1.55
CA VAL A 283 3.25 4.70 -1.94
C VAL A 283 3.96 5.20 -0.69
N GLU A 284 5.21 4.75 -0.48
CA GLU A 284 6.03 5.20 0.63
C GLU A 284 6.32 6.70 0.50
N HIS A 285 6.12 7.45 1.58
CA HIS A 285 6.16 8.93 1.61
C HIS A 285 5.17 9.64 0.68
N GLY A 286 4.18 8.95 0.11
CA GLY A 286 3.16 9.55 -0.75
C GLY A 286 2.10 10.40 -0.02
N GLY A 287 1.96 10.22 1.30
CA GLY A 287 1.02 10.98 2.12
C GLY A 287 -0.45 10.79 1.74
N THR A 288 -1.28 11.79 2.03
CA THR A 288 -2.73 11.75 1.77
C THR A 288 -3.10 12.09 0.33
N ALA A 289 -2.24 12.83 -0.39
CA ALA A 289 -2.41 13.16 -1.80
C ALA A 289 -2.56 11.91 -2.68
N VAL A 290 -1.79 10.84 -2.42
CA VAL A 290 -1.90 9.57 -3.16
C VAL A 290 -3.25 8.90 -2.95
N SER A 291 -3.73 8.83 -1.70
CA SER A 291 -5.06 8.27 -1.42
C SER A 291 -6.19 9.14 -1.99
N SER A 292 -6.06 10.47 -1.90
CA SER A 292 -7.02 11.41 -2.47
C SER A 292 -7.15 11.23 -3.98
N ALA A 293 -6.02 11.21 -4.70
CA ALA A 293 -5.98 11.00 -6.14
C ALA A 293 -6.55 9.62 -6.54
N SER A 294 -6.22 8.57 -5.77
CA SER A 294 -6.68 7.20 -6.05
C SER A 294 -8.19 7.03 -5.88
N LEU A 295 -8.78 7.70 -4.89
CA LEU A 295 -10.21 7.63 -4.59
C LEU A 295 -11.02 8.68 -5.37
N GLY A 296 -10.38 9.67 -5.98
CA GLY A 296 -11.05 10.79 -6.66
C GLY A 296 -11.78 11.71 -5.69
N VAL A 297 -11.28 11.86 -4.46
CA VAL A 297 -11.91 12.67 -3.39
C VAL A 297 -11.00 13.83 -3.00
N PRO A 298 -11.54 14.97 -2.53
CA PRO A 298 -10.72 16.07 -2.03
C PRO A 298 -9.79 15.60 -0.92
N GLU A 299 -8.53 16.04 -0.93
CA GLU A 299 -7.57 15.68 0.12
C GLU A 299 -8.01 16.15 1.51
N HIS A 300 -8.78 17.25 1.55
CA HIS A 300 -9.44 17.74 2.75
C HIS A 300 -10.41 16.72 3.39
N GLU A 301 -11.01 15.82 2.61
CA GLU A 301 -11.90 14.77 3.14
C GLU A 301 -11.13 13.52 3.61
N VAL A 302 -9.84 13.42 3.29
CA VAL A 302 -8.96 12.37 3.79
C VAL A 302 -8.41 12.78 5.15
N VAL A 303 -8.68 12.01 6.20
CA VAL A 303 -8.26 12.34 7.57
C VAL A 303 -7.03 11.54 7.97
N LYS A 304 -5.96 12.26 8.33
CA LYS A 304 -4.73 11.71 8.90
C LYS A 304 -4.93 11.38 10.36
N THR A 305 -4.43 10.21 10.77
CA THR A 305 -4.31 9.83 12.18
C THR A 305 -2.86 9.94 12.59
N LEU A 306 -2.55 10.97 13.38
CA LEU A 306 -1.19 11.24 13.85
C LEU A 306 -1.06 10.77 15.30
N VAL A 307 -0.06 9.90 15.56
CA VAL A 307 0.31 9.51 16.92
C VAL A 307 1.41 10.45 17.39
N MET A 308 1.12 11.19 18.45
CA MET A 308 2.00 12.20 19.03
C MET A 308 2.31 11.83 20.48
N GLU A 309 3.33 12.44 21.06
CA GLU A 309 3.69 12.28 22.46
C GLU A 309 3.94 13.62 23.14
N THR A 310 3.67 13.66 24.44
CA THR A 310 4.00 14.80 25.31
C THR A 310 5.47 14.78 25.69
N ASP A 311 5.97 15.86 26.30
CA ASP A 311 7.30 15.89 26.89
C ASP A 311 7.52 14.89 28.03
N LYS A 312 6.45 14.28 28.55
CA LYS A 312 6.48 13.19 29.54
C LYS A 312 6.42 11.80 28.92
N GLY A 313 6.39 11.70 27.58
CA GLY A 313 6.26 10.42 26.85
C GLY A 313 4.85 9.83 26.88
N GLU A 314 3.84 10.62 27.20
CA GLU A 314 2.44 10.18 27.20
C GLU A 314 1.89 10.25 25.76
N PRO A 315 1.37 9.14 25.21
CA PRO A 315 0.91 9.11 23.83
C PRO A 315 -0.50 9.69 23.68
N LEU A 316 -0.74 10.38 22.56
CA LEU A 316 -2.04 10.90 22.17
C LEU A 316 -2.24 10.78 20.66
N VAL A 317 -3.50 10.83 20.22
CA VAL A 317 -3.87 10.80 18.80
C VAL A 317 -4.44 12.15 18.39
N VAL A 318 -4.07 12.63 17.22
CA VAL A 318 -4.66 13.82 16.58
C VAL A 318 -5.22 13.44 15.22
N LEU A 319 -6.47 13.80 14.97
CA LEU A 319 -7.15 13.66 13.70
C LEU A 319 -7.18 15.01 12.98
N MET A 320 -6.60 15.04 11.78
CA MET A 320 -6.41 16.26 10.98
C MET A 320 -6.72 16.00 9.51
N HIS A 321 -7.20 17.02 8.79
CA HIS A 321 -7.36 16.97 7.34
C HIS A 321 -6.03 16.66 6.63
N GLY A 322 -6.10 15.98 5.48
CA GLY A 322 -4.95 15.53 4.70
C GLY A 322 -4.07 16.66 4.22
N ASP A 323 -4.69 17.76 3.82
CA ASP A 323 -4.10 19.00 3.31
C ASP A 323 -3.67 20.00 4.39
N ARG A 324 -3.78 19.63 5.69
CA ARG A 324 -3.45 20.52 6.81
C ARG A 324 -2.36 19.98 7.72
N LYS A 325 -1.64 20.90 8.36
CA LYS A 325 -0.67 20.59 9.42
C LYS A 325 -1.27 20.84 10.80
N VAL A 326 -0.75 20.13 11.80
CA VAL A 326 -1.13 20.32 13.20
C VAL A 326 -0.20 21.33 13.85
N SER A 327 -0.78 22.37 14.45
CA SER A 327 -0.07 23.25 15.37
C SER A 327 0.23 22.53 16.68
N THR A 328 1.47 22.06 16.85
CA THR A 328 1.91 21.41 18.09
C THR A 328 1.85 22.33 19.31
N LYS A 329 2.04 23.64 19.12
CA LYS A 329 1.91 24.66 20.17
C LYS A 329 0.47 24.79 20.67
N GLU A 330 -0.49 24.92 19.75
CA GLU A 330 -1.90 25.05 20.13
C GLU A 330 -2.43 23.74 20.72
N LEU A 331 -2.02 22.60 20.16
CA LEU A 331 -2.34 21.29 20.71
C LEU A 331 -1.80 21.12 22.14
N ALA A 332 -0.55 21.52 22.40
CA ALA A 332 0.03 21.47 23.75
C ALA A 332 -0.76 22.34 24.75
N ARG A 333 -1.22 23.52 24.31
CA ARG A 333 -2.06 24.42 25.12
C ARG A 333 -3.40 23.78 25.48
N VAL A 334 -4.08 23.15 24.51
CA VAL A 334 -5.36 22.46 24.75
C VAL A 334 -5.17 21.22 25.61
N ALA A 335 -4.11 20.45 25.36
CA ALA A 335 -3.75 19.26 26.13
C ALA A 335 -3.18 19.58 27.54
N ARG A 336 -2.93 20.86 27.85
CA ARG A 336 -2.36 21.35 29.12
C ARG A 336 -0.99 20.73 29.45
N VAL A 337 -0.15 20.59 28.43
CA VAL A 337 1.22 20.07 28.55
C VAL A 337 2.23 21.07 28.00
N LYS A 338 3.51 20.89 28.34
CA LYS A 338 4.56 21.84 27.92
C LYS A 338 4.84 21.75 26.43
N ARG A 339 4.94 20.54 25.89
CA ARG A 339 5.17 20.28 24.46
C ARG A 339 4.45 19.02 24.01
N VAL A 340 4.08 19.01 22.73
CA VAL A 340 3.62 17.83 21.99
C VAL A 340 4.42 17.74 20.70
N PHE A 341 4.83 16.54 20.31
CA PHE A 341 5.58 16.31 19.07
C PHE A 341 5.22 14.92 18.49
N PRO A 342 5.42 14.69 17.18
CA PRO A 342 5.17 13.38 16.58
C PRO A 342 6.01 12.29 17.24
N CYS A 343 5.39 11.14 17.52
CA CYS A 343 6.14 9.96 17.98
C CYS A 343 7.13 9.51 16.92
N LYS A 344 8.22 8.89 17.36
CA LYS A 344 9.06 8.09 16.45
C LYS A 344 8.23 6.93 15.87
N PRO A 345 8.53 6.45 14.65
CA PRO A 345 7.75 5.39 14.01
C PRO A 345 7.59 4.12 14.85
N GLU A 346 8.63 3.72 15.59
CA GLU A 346 8.63 2.55 16.45
C GLU A 346 7.71 2.73 17.66
N ASP A 347 7.76 3.92 18.28
CA ASP A 347 6.91 4.29 19.40
C ASP A 347 5.44 4.36 18.96
N ALA A 348 5.16 5.01 17.82
CA ALA A 348 3.82 5.08 17.24
C ALA A 348 3.23 3.68 16.99
N THR A 349 4.05 2.75 16.49
CA THR A 349 3.65 1.35 16.26
C THR A 349 3.42 0.60 17.57
N ARG A 350 4.27 0.83 18.58
CA ARG A 350 4.11 0.23 19.91
C ARG A 350 2.82 0.68 20.59
N HIS A 351 2.51 1.98 20.55
CA HIS A 351 1.33 2.59 21.18
C HIS A 351 0.03 2.24 20.45
N SER A 352 0.01 2.42 19.13
CA SER A 352 -1.21 2.23 18.33
C SER A 352 -1.47 0.77 17.95
N GLY A 353 -0.43 -0.04 17.79
CA GLY A 353 -0.54 -1.37 17.18
C GLY A 353 -0.60 -1.38 15.65
N PHE A 354 -0.54 -0.21 15.01
CA PHE A 354 -0.54 -0.05 13.56
C PHE A 354 0.82 0.46 13.05
N LEU A 355 1.16 0.12 11.82
CA LEU A 355 2.36 0.66 11.17
C LEU A 355 2.13 2.12 10.72
N VAL A 356 3.18 2.94 10.71
CA VAL A 356 3.13 4.29 10.15
C VAL A 356 2.68 4.25 8.68
N GLY A 357 1.77 5.15 8.31
CA GLY A 357 1.06 5.15 7.02
C GLY A 357 -0.18 4.25 6.99
N GLY A 358 -0.42 3.49 8.06
CA GLY A 358 -1.58 2.61 8.26
C GLY A 358 -2.27 2.81 9.62
N CYS A 359 -1.99 3.93 10.31
CA CYS A 359 -2.53 4.19 11.65
C CYS A 359 -4.00 4.57 11.59
N SER A 360 -4.83 3.84 12.34
CA SER A 360 -6.25 4.14 12.56
C SER A 360 -6.46 4.66 13.98
N PRO A 361 -7.45 5.53 14.24
CA PRO A 361 -7.80 5.90 15.61
C PRO A 361 -8.67 4.83 16.29
N PHE A 362 -9.15 3.85 15.54
CA PHE A 362 -10.02 2.78 16.01
C PHE A 362 -9.22 1.53 16.37
N GLY A 363 -9.56 0.89 17.49
CA GLY A 363 -8.94 -0.38 17.88
C GLY A 363 -7.44 -0.27 18.17
N THR A 364 -6.97 0.87 18.69
CA THR A 364 -5.57 1.04 19.09
C THR A 364 -5.20 0.10 20.22
N ARG A 365 -3.94 -0.36 20.24
CA ARG A 365 -3.43 -1.30 21.26
C ARG A 365 -3.47 -0.70 22.66
N LYS A 366 -3.03 0.56 22.80
CA LYS A 366 -3.16 1.33 24.04
C LYS A 366 -4.32 2.34 23.91
N PRO A 367 -5.12 2.55 24.97
CA PRO A 367 -6.03 3.68 25.01
C PRO A 367 -5.21 4.97 24.99
N MET A 368 -5.57 5.89 24.11
CA MET A 368 -4.91 7.19 23.94
C MET A 368 -5.98 8.27 23.84
N PRO A 369 -5.79 9.45 24.49
CA PRO A 369 -6.66 10.59 24.26
C PRO A 369 -6.69 10.95 22.78
N VAL A 370 -7.88 11.15 22.24
CA VAL A 370 -8.09 11.52 20.82
C VAL A 370 -8.47 12.99 20.75
N TYR A 371 -7.71 13.75 19.97
CA TYR A 371 -8.01 15.14 19.62
C TYR A 371 -8.48 15.19 18.18
N LEU A 372 -9.62 15.83 17.92
CA LEU A 372 -10.23 15.90 16.60
C LEU A 372 -10.34 17.35 16.14
N GLU A 373 -9.77 17.68 14.98
CA GLU A 373 -9.96 18.98 14.37
C GLU A 373 -11.44 19.24 14.09
N ARG A 374 -11.98 20.33 14.63
CA ARG A 374 -13.42 20.64 14.60
C ARG A 374 -13.99 20.67 13.18
N SER A 375 -13.25 21.21 12.22
CA SER A 375 -13.71 21.35 10.83
C SER A 375 -13.97 20.01 10.13
N ILE A 376 -13.41 18.90 10.63
CA ILE A 376 -13.69 17.55 10.11
C ILE A 376 -15.18 17.20 10.24
N LEU A 377 -15.87 17.74 11.25
CA LEU A 377 -17.31 17.49 11.47
C LEU A 377 -18.21 18.16 10.44
N ALA A 378 -17.70 19.11 9.66
CA ALA A 378 -18.49 19.76 8.61
C ALA A 378 -18.63 18.91 7.35
N ALA A 379 -17.81 17.88 7.19
CA ALA A 379 -17.87 16.98 6.04
C ALA A 379 -19.03 15.98 6.18
N ALA A 380 -19.73 15.69 5.07
CA ALA A 380 -20.76 14.65 5.05
C ALA A 380 -20.15 13.24 5.23
N ARG A 381 -18.96 13.03 4.68
CA ARG A 381 -18.19 11.79 4.75
C ARG A 381 -16.71 12.13 4.80
N ILE A 382 -15.94 11.30 5.48
CA ILE A 382 -14.49 11.36 5.50
C ILE A 382 -13.89 9.98 5.22
N TYR A 383 -12.64 9.98 4.81
CA TYR A 383 -11.87 8.78 4.51
C TYR A 383 -10.69 8.72 5.46
N ILE A 384 -10.69 7.73 6.36
CA ILE A 384 -9.69 7.58 7.41
C ILE A 384 -9.10 6.18 7.36
N ASN A 385 -7.84 6.00 7.78
CA ASN A 385 -7.18 4.72 7.62
C ASN A 385 -7.90 3.59 8.37
N GLY A 386 -8.12 2.47 7.66
CA GLY A 386 -8.80 1.28 8.16
C GLY A 386 -7.88 0.32 8.92
N GLY A 387 -6.69 0.75 9.37
CA GLY A 387 -5.76 -0.04 10.17
C GLY A 387 -4.68 -0.78 9.38
N ARG A 388 -4.46 -0.43 8.10
CA ARG A 388 -3.33 -0.90 7.29
C ARG A 388 -3.01 0.08 6.15
N ARG A 389 -1.78 0.01 5.65
CA ARG A 389 -1.35 0.77 4.46
C ARG A 389 -2.21 0.41 3.25
N GLY A 390 -2.60 1.39 2.44
CA GLY A 390 -3.41 1.17 1.23
C GLY A 390 -4.87 0.85 1.50
N TYR A 391 -5.38 1.14 2.71
CA TYR A 391 -6.76 0.85 3.09
C TYR A 391 -7.36 1.98 3.94
N LEU A 392 -8.43 2.59 3.41
CA LEU A 392 -9.24 3.58 4.11
C LEU A 392 -10.65 3.03 4.34
N VAL A 393 -11.30 3.54 5.37
CA VAL A 393 -12.73 3.40 5.60
C VAL A 393 -13.40 4.75 5.42
N GLY A 394 -14.51 4.75 4.68
CA GLY A 394 -15.37 5.92 4.52
C GLY A 394 -16.46 5.90 5.59
N ILE A 395 -16.51 6.93 6.44
CA ILE A 395 -17.45 7.04 7.57
C ILE A 395 -18.02 8.44 7.70
N ALA A 396 -19.15 8.56 8.41
CA ALA A 396 -19.65 9.86 8.84
C ALA A 396 -18.79 10.38 10.02
N PRO A 397 -18.33 11.65 10.03
CA PRO A 397 -17.52 12.20 11.11
C PRO A 397 -18.18 12.10 12.50
N ALA A 398 -19.51 12.18 12.57
CA ALA A 398 -20.27 12.02 13.80
C ALA A 398 -20.02 10.67 14.50
N GLU A 399 -19.71 9.63 13.74
CA GLU A 399 -19.42 8.31 14.30
C GLU A 399 -18.11 8.30 15.08
N ILE A 400 -17.11 9.10 14.69
CA ILE A 400 -15.88 9.31 15.47
C ILE A 400 -16.23 9.85 16.84
N VAL A 401 -17.09 10.87 16.90
CA VAL A 401 -17.51 11.49 18.16
C VAL A 401 -18.21 10.48 19.04
N ARG A 402 -19.15 9.71 18.47
CA ARG A 402 -19.93 8.70 19.17
C ARG A 402 -19.07 7.59 19.79
N VAL A 403 -18.06 7.09 19.07
CA VAL A 403 -17.33 5.88 19.48
C VAL A 403 -15.97 6.15 20.13
N LEU A 404 -15.38 7.33 19.92
CA LEU A 404 -14.07 7.68 20.49
C LEU A 404 -14.13 8.82 21.51
N SER A 405 -15.25 9.54 21.62
CA SER A 405 -15.41 10.69 22.54
C SER A 405 -14.21 11.66 22.52
N PRO A 406 -13.81 12.17 21.34
CA PRO A 406 -12.60 12.98 21.20
C PRO A 406 -12.78 14.37 21.80
N VAL A 407 -11.67 15.00 22.18
CA VAL A 407 -11.61 16.43 22.48
C VAL A 407 -11.57 17.20 21.17
N LEU A 408 -12.56 18.07 20.94
CA LEU A 408 -12.59 18.91 19.74
C LEU A 408 -11.58 20.05 19.86
N VAL A 409 -10.79 20.26 18.81
CA VAL A 409 -9.71 21.25 18.77
C VAL A 409 -9.73 22.06 17.48
N GLU A 410 -9.07 23.22 17.51
CA GLU A 410 -8.82 24.08 16.35
C GLU A 410 -7.32 24.33 16.27
N VAL A 411 -6.61 23.35 15.72
CA VAL A 411 -5.14 23.33 15.64
C VAL A 411 -4.65 23.16 14.20
N GLY A 412 -5.57 23.13 13.23
CA GLY A 412 -5.23 23.09 11.81
C GLY A 412 -4.51 24.35 11.34
N ARG A 413 -3.47 24.14 10.53
CA ARG A 413 -2.76 25.20 9.80
C ARG A 413 -2.68 24.82 8.33
N GLU A 414 -2.69 25.83 7.46
CA GLU A 414 -2.35 25.68 6.05
C GLU A 414 -0.91 25.16 5.93
N GLU A 415 -0.65 24.41 4.85
CA GLU A 415 0.60 23.68 4.61
C GLU A 415 1.82 24.59 4.38
#